data_AF-A0A1C3NIQ0-F1
#
_entry.id   AF-A0A1C3NIQ0-F1
#
_cell.length_a   1.000
_cell.length_b   1.000
_cell.length_c   1.000
_cell.angle_alpha   90.00
_cell.angle_beta   90.00
_cell.angle_gamma   90.00
#
_symmetry.space_group_name_H-M   'P 1'
#
loop_
_entity.id
_entity.type
_entity.pdbx_description
1 polymer ?
#
loop_
_entity_poly.entity_id
_entity_poly.type
_entity_poly.pdbx_seq_one_letter_code
_entity_poly.pdbx_strand_id
1 'polypeptide(L)'
;MLLRFCRRAAALLGLALVPLSPAHATDAAPDTLEKVVILKRHGVRAAMSSPEQLGRYSLHPWPHFAVPAGHLTANGAQLERLFGDYYRARYTALGLLTDDGCGQAYYWANRTQRTIASAEALASRLTPGCANPVHSVASGSSDVLFDGTAALRRPDARARMQAAIAGRIGGDARAWNAAHADAIDTLEHLLLQCAQRPCPAQAAPGKLRLTTVPAGLDDAGPAIPGIDGPAAAASGITESLLMGWADGQDFAALGWQGLDQTTLLRVFAPHQAEFALRLRAPTVARLASTPLAARLLATLQQGSDGASSADAIGGDARLVVMSGHDGTLTLLAGMFDLHWQLPGYQPDQTVPGGALVFERWRRADGQRVIRLRYTAQSLAQLRERQPLTLQAPPPSAAIFIPGCGTATPAYDCPLPQFAHLVQAALDPLAMDP
;
A
#
# COMPACT_ATOMS: atom_id res chain seq x y z
N MET A 1 52.08 75.96 23.79
CA MET A 1 50.93 75.24 24.40
C MET A 1 50.58 74.08 23.47
N LEU A 2 50.91 72.86 23.92
CA LEU A 2 50.49 71.51 23.48
C LEU A 2 50.43 71.11 21.98
N LEU A 3 51.42 70.28 21.60
CA LEU A 3 51.34 68.91 21.04
C LEU A 3 50.23 68.57 20.02
N ARG A 4 50.66 68.04 18.86
CA ARG A 4 50.54 66.60 18.52
C ARG A 4 51.29 66.24 17.23
N PHE A 5 52.26 65.33 17.38
CA PHE A 5 52.94 64.59 16.33
C PHE A 5 52.04 63.48 15.77
N CYS A 6 52.07 63.25 14.46
CA CYS A 6 51.71 61.96 13.86
C CYS A 6 52.56 61.71 12.62
N ARG A 7 53.59 60.86 12.78
CA ARG A 7 54.37 60.28 11.68
C ARG A 7 53.54 59.18 11.02
N ARG A 8 53.27 59.26 9.72
CA ARG A 8 52.72 58.15 8.94
C ARG A 8 53.88 57.44 8.23
N ALA A 9 54.13 56.19 8.61
CA ALA A 9 54.99 55.27 7.88
C ALA A 9 54.18 54.63 6.75
N ALA A 10 54.71 54.64 5.52
CA ALA A 10 54.14 53.94 4.38
C ALA A 10 54.69 52.50 4.35
N ALA A 11 53.82 51.51 4.50
CA ALA A 11 54.14 50.10 4.32
C ALA A 11 53.74 49.67 2.90
N LEU A 12 54.71 49.23 2.10
CA LEU A 12 54.51 48.60 0.79
C LEU A 12 54.04 47.15 0.99
N LEU A 13 52.80 46.85 0.61
CA LEU A 13 52.23 45.50 0.62
C LEU A 13 52.53 44.83 -0.73
N GLY A 14 53.45 43.85 -0.74
CA GLY A 14 53.70 43.01 -1.91
C GLY A 14 52.57 41.99 -2.12
N LEU A 15 51.86 42.08 -3.23
CA LEU A 15 50.88 41.07 -3.66
C LEU A 15 51.63 39.82 -4.13
N ALA A 16 51.59 38.75 -3.33
CA ALA A 16 51.98 37.42 -3.77
C ALA A 16 50.82 36.78 -4.54
N LEU A 17 50.98 36.57 -5.86
CA LEU A 17 50.07 35.76 -6.66
C LEU A 17 50.23 34.28 -6.26
N VAL A 18 49.24 33.74 -5.55
CA VAL A 18 49.08 32.30 -5.32
C VAL A 18 48.39 31.70 -6.55
N PRO A 19 48.96 30.68 -7.22
CA PRO A 19 48.28 30.02 -8.32
C PRO A 19 47.09 29.22 -7.77
N LEU A 20 45.88 29.61 -8.18
CA LEU A 20 44.66 28.83 -7.98
C LEU A 20 44.70 27.63 -8.93
N SER A 21 45.06 26.46 -8.41
CA SER A 21 44.84 25.20 -9.11
C SER A 21 43.34 24.99 -9.28
N PRO A 22 42.84 24.63 -10.48
CA PRO A 22 41.44 24.29 -10.65
C PRO A 22 41.15 23.01 -9.84
N ALA A 23 40.27 23.15 -8.84
CA ALA A 23 39.67 22.00 -8.18
C ALA A 23 38.91 21.21 -9.26
N HIS A 24 39.42 20.04 -9.63
CA HIS A 24 38.67 19.09 -10.42
C HIS A 24 37.50 18.65 -9.53
N ALA A 25 36.29 19.13 -9.82
CA ALA A 25 35.09 18.48 -9.33
C ALA A 25 35.10 17.07 -9.93
N THR A 26 35.47 16.07 -9.13
CA THR A 26 35.17 14.69 -9.47
C THR A 26 33.65 14.59 -9.52
N ASP A 27 33.08 14.46 -10.71
CA ASP A 27 31.68 14.07 -10.87
C ASP A 27 31.49 12.79 -10.05
N ALA A 28 30.83 12.92 -8.90
CA ALA A 28 30.52 11.79 -8.06
C ALA A 28 29.65 10.85 -8.90
N ALA A 29 30.06 9.59 -9.04
CA ALA A 29 29.32 8.60 -9.82
C ALA A 29 27.84 8.59 -9.35
N PRO A 30 26.86 8.60 -10.27
CA PRO A 30 25.47 8.68 -9.89
C PRO A 30 25.03 7.44 -9.09
N ASP A 31 24.02 7.62 -8.23
CA ASP A 31 23.40 6.51 -7.51
C ASP A 31 22.94 5.41 -8.50
N THR A 32 23.18 4.14 -8.15
CA THR A 32 22.83 2.98 -8.96
C THR A 32 21.69 2.20 -8.32
N LEU A 33 20.63 1.91 -9.08
CA LEU A 33 19.53 1.06 -8.63
C LEU A 33 19.91 -0.42 -8.78
N GLU A 34 19.94 -1.16 -7.67
CA GLU A 34 20.42 -2.55 -7.66
C GLU A 34 19.28 -3.59 -7.63
N LYS A 35 18.25 -3.35 -6.82
CA LYS A 35 17.16 -4.29 -6.54
C LYS A 35 15.84 -3.56 -6.31
N VAL A 36 14.74 -4.12 -6.78
CA VAL A 36 13.38 -3.62 -6.52
C VAL A 36 12.48 -4.74 -6.03
N VAL A 37 11.68 -4.45 -5.00
CA VAL A 37 10.54 -5.28 -4.60
C VAL A 37 9.27 -4.44 -4.68
N ILE A 38 8.31 -4.87 -5.49
CA ILE A 38 6.97 -4.27 -5.63
C ILE A 38 5.98 -5.17 -4.88
N LEU A 39 5.63 -4.79 -3.65
CA LEU A 39 4.57 -5.46 -2.90
C LEU A 39 3.26 -4.72 -3.16
N LYS A 40 2.33 -5.37 -3.87
CA LYS A 40 1.12 -4.72 -4.38
C LYS A 40 -0.16 -5.36 -3.88
N ARG A 41 -1.21 -4.55 -3.82
CA ARG A 41 -2.61 -5.01 -3.80
C ARG A 41 -2.96 -5.56 -5.19
N HIS A 42 -3.83 -6.55 -5.28
CA HIS A 42 -4.45 -6.94 -6.56
C HIS A 42 -5.20 -5.76 -7.22
N GLY A 43 -5.50 -5.90 -8.51
CA GLY A 43 -6.25 -4.92 -9.28
C GLY A 43 -7.74 -4.88 -8.94
N VAL A 44 -8.50 -4.16 -9.76
CA VAL A 44 -9.95 -4.01 -9.59
C VAL A 44 -10.65 -5.36 -9.77
N ARG A 45 -11.37 -5.78 -8.73
CA ARG A 45 -12.13 -7.02 -8.68
C ARG A 45 -13.62 -6.73 -8.61
N ALA A 46 -14.44 -7.74 -8.94
CA ALA A 46 -15.84 -7.71 -8.57
C ALA A 46 -16.01 -7.57 -7.05
N ALA A 47 -17.11 -6.94 -6.64
CA ALA A 47 -17.50 -6.86 -5.23
C ALA A 47 -17.56 -8.28 -4.61
N MET A 48 -17.22 -8.37 -3.32
CA MET A 48 -17.31 -9.65 -2.60
C MET A 48 -18.78 -10.01 -2.30
N SER A 49 -19.58 -9.00 -1.98
CA SER A 49 -21.02 -9.14 -1.77
C SER A 49 -21.77 -9.09 -3.10
N SER A 50 -22.86 -9.85 -3.18
CA SER A 50 -23.77 -9.80 -4.32
C SER A 50 -24.48 -8.44 -4.43
N PRO A 51 -24.89 -8.03 -5.64
CA PRO A 51 -25.71 -6.83 -5.83
C PRO A 51 -26.99 -6.83 -4.98
N GLU A 52 -27.59 -8.00 -4.74
CA GLU A 52 -28.79 -8.15 -3.92
C GLU A 52 -28.51 -7.88 -2.43
N GLN A 53 -27.37 -8.36 -1.91
CA GLN A 53 -26.95 -8.07 -0.53
C GLN A 53 -26.65 -6.59 -0.33
N LEU A 54 -25.91 -5.99 -1.26
CA LEU A 54 -25.60 -4.56 -1.23
C LEU A 54 -26.86 -3.70 -1.40
N GLY A 55 -27.79 -4.16 -2.25
CA GLY A 55 -29.09 -3.53 -2.53
C GLY A 55 -30.06 -3.51 -1.35
N ARG A 56 -29.77 -4.23 -0.25
CA ARG A 56 -30.51 -4.09 1.01
C ARG A 56 -30.24 -2.74 1.67
N TYR A 57 -29.10 -2.10 1.41
CA TYR A 57 -28.71 -0.83 2.02
C TYR A 57 -28.86 0.38 1.08
N SER A 58 -29.21 0.18 -0.20
CA SER A 58 -29.38 1.26 -1.17
C SER A 58 -30.80 1.33 -1.72
N LEU A 59 -31.22 2.53 -2.15
CA LEU A 59 -32.49 2.72 -2.86
C LEU A 59 -32.44 2.11 -4.27
N HIS A 60 -31.34 2.36 -4.99
CA HIS A 60 -31.13 1.95 -6.37
C HIS A 60 -30.41 0.60 -6.50
N PRO A 61 -30.62 -0.15 -7.60
CA PRO A 61 -29.93 -1.41 -7.83
C PRO A 61 -28.42 -1.21 -7.92
N TRP A 62 -27.66 -2.20 -7.48
CA TRP A 62 -26.22 -2.23 -7.64
C TRP A 62 -25.82 -2.79 -9.02
N PRO A 63 -24.71 -2.32 -9.60
CA PRO A 63 -24.22 -2.87 -10.86
C PRO A 63 -23.80 -4.33 -10.71
N HIS A 64 -24.01 -5.11 -11.78
CA HIS A 64 -23.52 -6.47 -11.89
C HIS A 64 -22.16 -6.47 -12.61
N PHE A 65 -21.16 -7.07 -11.98
CA PHE A 65 -19.87 -7.31 -12.62
C PHE A 65 -19.99 -8.48 -13.61
N ALA A 66 -19.21 -8.41 -14.69
CA ALA A 66 -19.18 -9.46 -15.73
C ALA A 66 -18.38 -10.72 -15.32
N VAL A 67 -17.90 -10.79 -14.07
CA VAL A 67 -17.09 -11.88 -13.52
C VAL A 67 -17.62 -12.29 -12.15
N PRO A 68 -17.30 -13.51 -11.66
CA PRO A 68 -17.70 -13.95 -10.32
C PRO A 68 -17.23 -13.00 -9.21
N ALA A 69 -17.93 -13.03 -8.07
CA ALA A 69 -17.56 -12.24 -6.90
C ALA A 69 -16.10 -12.46 -6.51
N GLY A 70 -15.38 -11.37 -6.24
CA GLY A 70 -13.98 -11.43 -5.84
C GLY A 70 -12.97 -11.76 -6.95
N HIS A 71 -13.40 -11.97 -8.20
CA HIS A 71 -12.49 -12.17 -9.34
C HIS A 71 -12.02 -10.83 -9.91
N LEU A 72 -10.79 -10.80 -10.45
CA LEU A 72 -10.27 -9.66 -11.21
C LEU A 72 -11.15 -9.41 -12.43
N THR A 73 -11.53 -8.15 -12.67
CA THR A 73 -12.32 -7.79 -13.85
C THR A 73 -11.43 -7.59 -15.08
N ALA A 74 -12.03 -7.56 -16.27
CA ALA A 74 -11.30 -7.26 -17.51
C ALA A 74 -10.64 -5.86 -17.47
N ASN A 75 -11.35 -4.86 -16.92
CA ASN A 75 -10.81 -3.52 -16.71
C ASN A 75 -9.74 -3.50 -15.62
N GLY A 76 -9.90 -4.30 -14.55
CA GLY A 76 -8.86 -4.51 -13.55
C GLY A 76 -7.56 -5.06 -14.15
N ALA A 77 -7.65 -6.06 -15.02
CA ALA A 77 -6.50 -6.59 -15.75
C ALA A 77 -5.87 -5.53 -16.69
N GLN A 78 -6.68 -4.66 -17.31
CA GLN A 78 -6.16 -3.55 -18.11
C GLN A 78 -5.37 -2.56 -17.27
N LEU A 79 -5.86 -2.21 -16.08
CA LEU A 79 -5.18 -1.30 -15.16
C LEU A 79 -3.83 -1.88 -14.69
N GLU A 80 -3.77 -3.19 -14.43
CA GLU A 80 -2.52 -3.89 -14.12
C GLU A 80 -1.51 -3.89 -15.28
N ARG A 81 -1.99 -4.05 -16.52
CA ARG A 81 -1.16 -3.91 -17.73
C ARG A 81 -0.55 -2.52 -17.85
N LEU A 82 -1.30 -1.47 -17.51
CA LEU A 82 -0.80 -0.09 -17.51
C LEU A 82 0.32 0.11 -16.47
N PHE A 83 0.19 -0.52 -15.29
CA PHE A 83 1.29 -0.55 -14.33
C PHE A 83 2.51 -1.28 -14.87
N GLY A 84 2.32 -2.41 -15.56
CA GLY A 84 3.42 -3.13 -16.20
C GLY A 84 4.17 -2.25 -17.22
N ASP A 85 3.45 -1.52 -18.06
CA ASP A 85 4.04 -0.55 -19.01
C ASP A 85 4.84 0.55 -18.28
N TYR A 86 4.27 1.13 -17.22
CA TYR A 86 4.95 2.16 -16.43
C TYR A 86 6.22 1.65 -15.73
N TYR A 87 6.14 0.51 -15.03
CA TYR A 87 7.28 -0.05 -14.33
C TYR A 87 8.37 -0.49 -15.30
N ARG A 88 8.01 -0.99 -16.49
CA ARG A 88 8.99 -1.29 -17.55
C ARG A 88 9.72 -0.03 -17.97
N ALA A 89 8.99 1.03 -18.33
CA ALA A 89 9.58 2.30 -18.75
C ALA A 89 10.49 2.88 -17.65
N ARG A 90 10.02 2.90 -16.40
CA ARG A 90 10.76 3.40 -15.24
C ARG A 90 12.05 2.63 -15.01
N TYR A 91 11.98 1.30 -14.93
CA TYR A 91 13.13 0.49 -14.53
C TYR A 91 14.10 0.20 -15.67
N THR A 92 13.68 0.37 -16.92
CA THR A 92 14.62 0.45 -18.06
C THR A 92 15.40 1.76 -18.02
N ALA A 93 14.70 2.90 -17.81
CA ALA A 93 15.34 4.21 -17.74
C ALA A 93 16.34 4.34 -16.57
N LEU A 94 16.12 3.58 -15.50
CA LEU A 94 17.02 3.50 -14.33
C LEU A 94 18.09 2.41 -14.46
N GLY A 95 18.19 1.70 -15.60
CA GLY A 95 19.19 0.66 -15.83
C GLY A 95 19.04 -0.61 -14.98
N LEU A 96 17.88 -0.81 -14.33
CA LEU A 96 17.59 -2.03 -13.58
C LEU A 96 17.22 -3.18 -14.51
N LEU A 97 16.41 -2.89 -15.53
CA LEU A 97 16.05 -3.84 -16.58
C LEU A 97 16.84 -3.51 -17.85
N THR A 98 17.51 -4.51 -18.42
CA THR A 98 18.19 -4.41 -19.73
C THR A 98 17.50 -5.32 -20.75
N ASP A 99 17.72 -5.07 -22.04
CA ASP A 99 17.28 -5.93 -23.13
C ASP A 99 15.78 -6.27 -23.07
N ASP A 100 15.38 -7.54 -23.12
CA ASP A 100 13.98 -7.98 -22.96
C ASP A 100 13.52 -8.04 -21.49
N GLY A 101 14.45 -8.00 -20.54
CA GLY A 101 14.20 -8.14 -19.10
C GLY A 101 13.84 -9.57 -18.67
N CYS A 102 13.93 -10.56 -19.56
CA CYS A 102 13.66 -11.95 -19.23
C CYS A 102 14.68 -12.47 -18.21
N GLY A 103 14.21 -13.21 -17.21
CA GLY A 103 15.04 -13.71 -16.10
C GLY A 103 15.48 -12.63 -15.09
N GLN A 104 15.27 -11.33 -15.38
CA GLN A 104 15.57 -10.24 -14.45
C GLN A 104 14.40 -9.91 -13.51
N ALA A 105 13.20 -10.41 -13.82
CA ALA A 105 11.99 -10.24 -13.02
C ALA A 105 11.46 -11.58 -12.47
N TYR A 106 10.92 -11.54 -11.24
CA TYR A 106 10.25 -12.67 -10.61
C TYR A 106 8.87 -12.26 -10.08
N TYR A 107 7.88 -13.12 -10.28
CA TYR A 107 6.49 -12.84 -9.93
C TYR A 107 5.98 -13.88 -8.94
N TRP A 108 5.58 -13.42 -7.75
CA TRP A 108 4.91 -14.23 -6.74
C TRP A 108 3.53 -13.65 -6.45
N ALA A 109 2.51 -14.48 -6.38
CA ALA A 109 1.17 -14.06 -6.02
C ALA A 109 0.67 -14.90 -4.85
N ASN A 110 -0.17 -14.29 -4.01
CA ASN A 110 -1.10 -15.05 -3.19
C ASN A 110 -1.93 -15.98 -4.10
N ARG A 111 -2.49 -17.04 -3.53
CA ARG A 111 -3.32 -18.06 -4.18
C ARG A 111 -4.67 -17.60 -4.77
N THR A 112 -5.20 -16.43 -4.44
CA THR A 112 -6.53 -16.04 -4.97
C THR A 112 -6.49 -15.73 -6.46
N GLN A 113 -7.60 -16.00 -7.18
CA GLN A 113 -7.68 -15.71 -8.63
C GLN A 113 -7.28 -14.26 -8.94
N ARG A 114 -7.77 -13.31 -8.14
CA ARG A 114 -7.49 -11.89 -8.36
C ARG A 114 -6.02 -11.53 -8.18
N THR A 115 -5.28 -12.17 -7.27
CA THR A 115 -3.86 -11.88 -7.04
C THR A 115 -3.00 -12.47 -8.15
N ILE A 116 -3.28 -13.71 -8.55
CA ILE A 116 -2.60 -14.40 -9.66
C ILE A 116 -2.85 -13.63 -10.97
N ALA A 117 -4.11 -13.40 -11.34
CA ALA A 117 -4.46 -12.72 -12.58
C ALA A 117 -3.93 -11.26 -12.65
N SER A 118 -3.80 -10.58 -11.50
CA SER A 118 -3.20 -9.25 -11.46
C SER A 118 -1.70 -9.32 -11.76
N ALA A 119 -1.00 -10.29 -11.19
CA ALA A 119 0.42 -10.48 -11.44
C ALA A 119 0.66 -10.88 -12.90
N GLU A 120 -0.16 -11.75 -13.48
CA GLU A 120 -0.08 -12.16 -14.88
C GLU A 120 -0.29 -10.96 -15.82
N ALA A 121 -1.32 -10.15 -15.56
CA ALA A 121 -1.61 -8.96 -16.34
C ALA A 121 -0.46 -7.94 -16.30
N LEU A 122 0.08 -7.65 -15.10
CA LEU A 122 1.23 -6.77 -14.95
C LEU A 122 2.47 -7.34 -15.65
N ALA A 123 2.79 -8.62 -15.42
CA ALA A 123 3.97 -9.29 -15.97
C ALA A 123 3.98 -9.27 -17.51
N SER A 124 2.81 -9.44 -18.14
CA SER A 124 2.66 -9.42 -19.61
C SER A 124 3.15 -8.13 -20.27
N ARG A 125 3.26 -7.04 -19.50
CA ARG A 125 3.70 -5.72 -19.96
C ARG A 125 5.01 -5.27 -19.34
N LEU A 126 5.33 -5.74 -18.13
CA LEU A 126 6.59 -5.45 -17.48
C LEU A 126 7.78 -6.15 -18.17
N THR A 127 7.61 -7.41 -18.58
CA THR A 127 8.63 -8.19 -19.29
C THR A 127 7.99 -8.83 -20.52
N PRO A 128 7.64 -8.02 -21.54
CA PRO A 128 6.91 -8.49 -22.72
C PRO A 128 7.75 -9.48 -23.52
N GLY A 129 7.11 -10.55 -24.04
CA GLY A 129 7.78 -11.61 -24.80
C GLY A 129 8.42 -12.71 -23.95
N CYS A 130 8.54 -12.52 -22.63
CA CYS A 130 9.03 -13.56 -21.71
C CYS A 130 7.92 -14.53 -21.30
N ALA A 131 8.30 -15.71 -20.78
CA ALA A 131 7.36 -16.72 -20.29
C ALA A 131 6.54 -16.25 -19.07
N ASN A 132 7.11 -15.36 -18.25
CA ASN A 132 6.44 -14.71 -17.11
C ASN A 132 5.66 -15.65 -16.18
N PRO A 133 6.25 -16.76 -15.67
CA PRO A 133 5.56 -17.61 -14.72
C PRO A 133 5.23 -16.80 -13.45
N VAL A 134 3.94 -16.77 -13.10
CA VAL A 134 3.50 -16.29 -11.79
C VAL A 134 3.50 -17.47 -10.84
N HIS A 135 4.38 -17.42 -9.86
CA HIS A 135 4.47 -18.45 -8.82
C HIS A 135 3.44 -18.19 -7.73
N SER A 136 2.84 -19.25 -7.21
CA SER A 136 2.01 -19.24 -6.03
C SER A 136 2.13 -20.58 -5.33
N VAL A 137 1.63 -20.67 -4.10
CA VAL A 137 1.38 -21.98 -3.48
C VAL A 137 0.39 -22.81 -4.31
N ALA A 138 0.38 -24.12 -4.09
CA ALA A 138 -0.58 -25.02 -4.72
C ALA A 138 -2.03 -24.65 -4.36
N SER A 139 -2.97 -24.95 -5.27
CA SER A 139 -4.39 -24.70 -5.02
C SER A 139 -4.85 -25.41 -3.74
N GLY A 140 -5.57 -24.68 -2.88
CA GLY A 140 -6.04 -25.17 -1.58
C GLY A 140 -5.04 -25.06 -0.42
N SER A 141 -3.76 -24.76 -0.69
CA SER A 141 -2.76 -24.50 0.36
C SER A 141 -2.83 -23.07 0.90
N SER A 142 -2.38 -22.85 2.14
CA SER A 142 -2.19 -21.50 2.70
C SER A 142 -0.84 -20.94 2.26
N ASP A 143 -0.78 -19.65 1.91
CA ASP A 143 0.49 -18.97 1.64
C ASP A 143 0.93 -18.18 2.88
N VAL A 144 1.95 -18.65 3.59
CA VAL A 144 2.42 -18.04 4.84
C VAL A 144 2.87 -16.58 4.67
N LEU A 145 3.23 -16.15 3.45
CA LEU A 145 3.64 -14.77 3.18
C LEU A 145 2.47 -13.79 3.20
N PHE A 146 1.25 -14.27 2.99
CA PHE A 146 0.06 -13.41 2.92
C PHE A 146 -1.00 -13.79 3.95
N ASP A 147 -1.11 -15.07 4.28
CA ASP A 147 -2.11 -15.63 5.20
C ASP A 147 -1.56 -15.77 6.64
N GLY A 148 -0.26 -15.52 6.85
CA GLY A 148 0.45 -15.73 8.12
C GLY A 148 0.69 -17.21 8.46
N THR A 149 1.53 -17.47 9.47
CA THR A 149 1.82 -18.83 9.94
C THR A 149 0.63 -19.45 10.66
N ALA A 150 0.69 -20.76 10.96
CA ALA A 150 -0.31 -21.42 11.78
C ALA A 150 -0.43 -20.79 13.18
N ALA A 151 0.65 -20.19 13.69
CA ALA A 151 0.68 -19.57 15.02
C ALA A 151 -0.33 -18.43 15.17
N LEU A 152 -0.63 -17.69 14.09
CA LEU A 152 -1.65 -16.63 14.09
C LEU A 152 -3.03 -17.13 14.54
N ARG A 153 -3.31 -18.41 14.31
CA ARG A 153 -4.60 -19.07 14.58
C ARG A 153 -4.66 -19.72 15.96
N ARG A 154 -3.56 -19.70 16.72
CA ARG A 154 -3.54 -20.25 18.09
C ARG A 154 -4.40 -19.40 19.04
N PRO A 155 -5.05 -20.01 20.04
CA PRO A 155 -5.91 -19.27 20.98
C PRO A 155 -5.21 -18.13 21.72
N ASP A 156 -3.95 -18.31 22.12
CA ASP A 156 -3.15 -17.30 22.83
C ASP A 156 -2.76 -16.12 21.93
N ALA A 157 -2.29 -16.39 20.71
CA ALA A 157 -2.02 -15.36 19.71
C ALA A 157 -3.29 -14.57 19.37
N ARG A 158 -4.41 -15.26 19.20
CA ARG A 158 -5.72 -14.65 18.91
C ARG A 158 -6.23 -13.79 20.08
N ALA A 159 -6.14 -14.27 21.30
CA ALA A 159 -6.48 -13.48 22.49
C ALA A 159 -5.61 -12.22 22.62
N ARG A 160 -4.30 -12.33 22.31
CA ARG A 160 -3.38 -11.18 22.29
C ARG A 160 -3.74 -10.15 21.21
N MET A 161 -4.11 -10.61 20.01
CA MET A 161 -4.61 -9.73 18.94
C MET A 161 -5.92 -9.04 19.33
N GLN A 162 -6.86 -9.79 19.90
CA GLN A 162 -8.15 -9.24 20.35
C GLN A 162 -7.95 -8.19 21.45
N ALA A 163 -7.11 -8.47 22.44
CA ALA A 163 -6.77 -7.50 23.49
C ALA A 163 -6.09 -6.24 22.91
N ALA A 164 -5.23 -6.40 21.90
CA ALA A 164 -4.58 -5.27 21.23
C ALA A 164 -5.59 -4.39 20.47
N ILE A 165 -6.58 -4.99 19.80
CA ILE A 165 -7.65 -4.25 19.09
C ILE A 165 -8.59 -3.58 20.10
N ALA A 166 -9.05 -4.34 21.11
CA ALA A 166 -9.93 -3.83 22.15
C ALA A 166 -9.30 -2.66 22.92
N GLY A 167 -8.01 -2.76 23.26
CA GLY A 167 -7.29 -1.71 23.99
C GLY A 167 -7.24 -0.37 23.24
N ARG A 168 -7.25 -0.38 21.89
CA ARG A 168 -7.25 0.85 21.08
C ARG A 168 -8.56 1.63 21.14
N ILE A 169 -9.64 0.97 21.57
CA ILE A 169 -10.98 1.56 21.67
C ILE A 169 -11.51 1.51 23.12
N GLY A 170 -10.65 1.25 24.11
CA GLY A 170 -11.05 1.10 25.50
C GLY A 170 -12.03 -0.05 25.76
N GLY A 171 -12.07 -1.05 24.87
CA GLY A 171 -13.03 -2.15 24.92
C GLY A 171 -14.45 -1.81 24.47
N ASP A 172 -14.72 -0.58 24.03
CA ASP A 172 -16.06 -0.12 23.68
C ASP A 172 -16.26 -0.01 22.15
N ALA A 173 -16.61 -1.14 21.54
CA ALA A 173 -16.96 -1.21 20.12
C ALA A 173 -18.17 -0.34 19.75
N ARG A 174 -19.10 -0.08 20.68
CA ARG A 174 -20.24 0.81 20.43
C ARG A 174 -19.79 2.26 20.36
N ALA A 175 -18.98 2.71 21.32
CA ALA A 175 -18.41 4.06 21.30
C ALA A 175 -17.55 4.30 20.05
N TRP A 176 -16.75 3.31 19.65
CA TRP A 176 -15.97 3.41 18.41
C TRP A 176 -16.88 3.56 17.18
N ASN A 177 -17.94 2.75 17.04
CA ASN A 177 -18.89 2.91 15.94
C ASN A 177 -19.61 4.27 16.00
N ALA A 178 -20.01 4.73 17.18
CA ALA A 178 -20.66 6.03 17.39
C ALA A 178 -19.77 7.21 16.97
N ALA A 179 -18.45 7.11 17.15
CA ALA A 179 -17.49 8.12 16.70
C ALA A 179 -17.46 8.30 15.16
N HIS A 180 -18.00 7.33 14.41
CA HIS A 180 -18.09 7.37 12.95
C HIS A 180 -19.48 7.72 12.43
N ALA A 181 -20.41 8.16 13.30
CA ALA A 181 -21.80 8.43 12.94
C ALA A 181 -21.93 9.38 11.74
N ASP A 182 -21.15 10.46 11.69
CA ASP A 182 -21.16 11.41 10.57
C ASP A 182 -20.79 10.73 9.23
N ALA A 183 -19.73 9.91 9.22
CA ALA A 183 -19.32 9.18 8.02
C ALA A 183 -20.39 8.14 7.59
N ILE A 184 -20.99 7.45 8.55
CA ILE A 184 -22.08 6.49 8.31
C ILE A 184 -23.31 7.21 7.73
N ASP A 185 -23.73 8.33 8.30
CA ASP A 185 -24.85 9.13 7.82
C ASP A 185 -24.59 9.70 6.42
N THR A 186 -23.34 10.05 6.11
CA THR A 186 -22.94 10.47 4.75
C THR A 186 -23.12 9.33 3.75
N LEU A 187 -22.66 8.13 4.09
CA LEU A 187 -22.83 6.96 3.24
C LEU A 187 -24.31 6.58 3.09
N GLU A 188 -25.08 6.54 4.17
CA GLU A 188 -26.52 6.23 4.07
C GLU A 188 -27.27 7.25 3.23
N HIS A 189 -26.95 8.53 3.33
CA HIS A 189 -27.54 9.56 2.46
C HIS A 189 -27.24 9.30 0.98
N LEU A 190 -26.02 8.88 0.64
CA LEU A 190 -25.67 8.48 -0.73
C LEU A 190 -26.42 7.22 -1.18
N LEU A 191 -26.44 6.17 -0.35
CA LEU A 191 -27.03 4.88 -0.70
C LEU A 191 -28.55 4.97 -0.86
N LEU A 192 -29.21 5.68 0.07
CA LEU A 192 -30.67 5.75 0.16
C LEU A 192 -31.27 7.00 -0.51
N GLN A 193 -30.43 7.97 -0.91
CA GLN A 193 -30.84 9.24 -1.53
C GLN A 193 -31.97 9.95 -0.77
N CYS A 194 -31.86 9.99 0.55
CA CYS A 194 -32.85 10.62 1.42
C CYS A 194 -32.91 12.14 1.21
N ALA A 195 -34.06 12.76 1.42
CA ALA A 195 -34.21 14.23 1.31
C ALA A 195 -33.41 15.03 2.37
N GLN A 196 -33.00 14.38 3.46
CA GLN A 196 -32.25 14.98 4.56
C GLN A 196 -31.15 14.04 5.05
N ARG A 197 -30.19 14.60 5.81
CA ARG A 197 -29.11 13.88 6.50
C ARG A 197 -29.15 14.25 7.99
N PRO A 198 -29.29 13.28 8.91
CA PRO A 198 -29.38 11.84 8.69
C PRO A 198 -30.69 11.39 8.01
N CYS A 199 -30.67 10.22 7.38
CA CYS A 199 -31.86 9.59 6.80
C CYS A 199 -32.93 9.27 7.88
N PRO A 200 -34.24 9.34 7.54
CA PRO A 200 -35.32 9.00 8.48
C PRO A 200 -35.14 7.62 9.13
N ALA A 201 -35.34 7.52 10.45
CA ALA A 201 -35.02 6.33 11.25
C ALA A 201 -35.62 5.03 10.69
N GLN A 202 -36.85 5.09 10.17
CA GLN A 202 -37.51 3.95 9.54
C GLN A 202 -36.95 3.70 8.13
N ALA A 203 -36.45 2.49 7.88
CA ALA A 203 -36.06 2.08 6.53
C ALA A 203 -37.28 1.96 5.62
N ALA A 204 -37.10 2.25 4.32
CA ALA A 204 -38.08 1.91 3.30
C ALA A 204 -38.34 0.38 3.28
N PRO A 205 -39.52 -0.10 2.84
CA PRO A 205 -39.82 -1.52 2.79
C PRO A 205 -38.74 -2.33 2.05
N GLY A 206 -38.27 -3.41 2.68
CA GLY A 206 -37.21 -4.28 2.13
C GLY A 206 -35.80 -3.71 2.21
N LYS A 207 -35.60 -2.54 2.82
CA LYS A 207 -34.28 -1.92 3.04
C LYS A 207 -33.85 -2.02 4.51
N LEU A 208 -32.54 -1.95 4.72
CA LEU A 208 -31.88 -1.95 6.02
C LEU A 208 -31.15 -0.63 6.24
N ARG A 209 -31.05 -0.23 7.51
CA ARG A 209 -30.19 0.89 7.93
C ARG A 209 -28.85 0.36 8.38
N LEU A 210 -27.76 1.06 8.03
CA LEU A 210 -26.43 0.75 8.56
C LEU A 210 -26.39 0.91 10.07
N THR A 211 -27.10 1.90 10.61
CA THR A 211 -27.20 2.15 12.06
C THR A 211 -27.84 1.02 12.85
N THR A 212 -28.54 0.08 12.19
CA THR A 212 -29.15 -1.08 12.85
C THR A 212 -28.24 -2.31 12.91
N VAL A 213 -27.06 -2.26 12.29
CA VAL A 213 -26.08 -3.35 12.36
C VAL A 213 -25.54 -3.43 13.79
N PRO A 214 -25.65 -4.58 14.49
CA PRO A 214 -25.15 -4.71 15.86
C PRO A 214 -23.65 -4.46 15.94
N ALA A 215 -23.23 -3.62 16.88
CA ALA A 215 -21.82 -3.34 17.13
C ALA A 215 -21.25 -4.26 18.21
N GLY A 216 -20.06 -4.79 17.95
CA GLY A 216 -19.36 -5.72 18.83
C GLY A 216 -17.93 -5.92 18.40
N LEU A 217 -17.12 -6.55 19.24
CA LEU A 217 -15.86 -7.13 18.77
C LEU A 217 -16.20 -8.46 18.11
N ASP A 218 -15.80 -8.63 16.86
CA ASP A 218 -16.03 -9.87 16.12
C ASP A 218 -14.95 -10.88 16.50
N ASP A 219 -15.37 -11.97 17.11
CA ASP A 219 -14.54 -13.11 17.46
C ASP A 219 -14.83 -14.34 16.59
N ALA A 220 -15.54 -14.21 15.48
CA ALA A 220 -15.88 -15.37 14.63
C ALA A 220 -14.67 -15.86 13.81
N GLY A 221 -14.28 -17.13 14.04
CA GLY A 221 -13.39 -17.87 13.16
C GLY A 221 -11.88 -17.76 13.44
N PRO A 222 -11.04 -18.43 12.62
CA PRO A 222 -9.60 -18.55 12.83
C PRO A 222 -8.78 -17.35 12.30
N ALA A 223 -9.42 -16.25 11.92
CA ALA A 223 -8.77 -15.10 11.30
C ALA A 223 -8.34 -14.04 12.32
N ILE A 224 -7.78 -12.92 11.84
CA ILE A 224 -7.49 -11.73 12.64
C ILE A 224 -8.83 -11.19 13.22
N PRO A 225 -8.98 -11.07 14.56
CA PRO A 225 -10.24 -10.64 15.20
C PRO A 225 -10.79 -9.35 14.60
N GLY A 226 -12.08 -9.32 14.30
CA GLY A 226 -12.76 -8.23 13.62
C GLY A 226 -13.37 -7.18 14.56
N ILE A 227 -14.11 -6.26 13.95
CA ILE A 227 -15.08 -5.40 14.63
C ILE A 227 -16.38 -5.44 13.82
N ASP A 228 -17.50 -5.57 14.51
CA ASP A 228 -18.84 -5.49 13.94
C ASP A 228 -19.46 -4.13 14.20
N GLY A 229 -20.47 -3.81 13.40
CA GLY A 229 -21.30 -2.62 13.58
C GLY A 229 -21.45 -1.77 12.32
N PRO A 230 -22.09 -0.61 12.45
CA PRO A 230 -22.39 0.26 11.33
C PRO A 230 -21.15 0.71 10.54
N ALA A 231 -20.02 0.99 11.22
CA ALA A 231 -18.79 1.40 10.56
C ALA A 231 -18.10 0.26 9.80
N ALA A 232 -18.14 -0.97 10.33
CA ALA A 232 -17.62 -2.15 9.65
C ALA A 232 -18.46 -2.52 8.41
N ALA A 233 -19.79 -2.44 8.51
CA ALA A 233 -20.68 -2.60 7.37
C ALA A 233 -20.43 -1.51 6.31
N ALA A 234 -20.26 -0.25 6.74
CA ALA A 234 -19.91 0.86 5.86
C ALA A 234 -18.58 0.60 5.13
N SER A 235 -17.54 0.12 5.84
CA SER A 235 -16.23 -0.24 5.27
C SER A 235 -16.35 -1.19 4.06
N GLY A 236 -17.12 -2.27 4.20
CA GLY A 236 -17.30 -3.24 3.11
C GLY A 236 -18.09 -2.69 1.91
N ILE A 237 -19.11 -1.86 2.18
CA ILE A 237 -19.92 -1.23 1.13
C ILE A 237 -19.10 -0.19 0.36
N THR A 238 -18.31 0.63 1.04
CA THR A 238 -17.52 1.70 0.40
C THR A 238 -16.39 1.14 -0.46
N GLU A 239 -15.82 0.02 -0.04
CA GLU A 239 -14.90 -0.76 -0.86
C GLU A 239 -15.58 -1.33 -2.12
N SER A 240 -16.84 -1.76 -2.00
CA SER A 240 -17.62 -2.21 -3.17
C SER A 240 -17.95 -1.04 -4.12
N LEU A 241 -18.24 0.16 -3.60
CA LEU A 241 -18.39 1.38 -4.42
C LEU A 241 -17.10 1.72 -5.15
N LEU A 242 -15.94 1.66 -4.47
CA LEU A 242 -14.63 1.92 -5.08
C LEU A 242 -14.35 0.95 -6.22
N MET A 243 -14.62 -0.34 -6.01
CA MET A 243 -14.46 -1.37 -7.05
C MET A 243 -15.38 -1.13 -8.25
N GLY A 244 -16.66 -0.83 -8.02
CA GLY A 244 -17.60 -0.53 -9.11
C GLY A 244 -17.20 0.72 -9.89
N TRP A 245 -16.81 1.78 -9.18
CA TRP A 245 -16.32 3.01 -9.79
C TRP A 245 -15.08 2.74 -10.65
N ALA A 246 -14.06 2.08 -10.08
CA ALA A 246 -12.80 1.82 -10.77
C ALA A 246 -12.96 0.85 -11.96
N ASP A 247 -13.87 -0.12 -11.86
CA ASP A 247 -14.21 -1.03 -12.97
C ASP A 247 -14.95 -0.30 -14.09
N GLY A 248 -15.53 0.85 -13.77
CA GLY A 248 -16.17 1.73 -14.73
C GLY A 248 -17.67 1.53 -14.87
N GLN A 249 -18.30 0.93 -13.86
CA GLN A 249 -19.74 0.68 -13.80
C GLN A 249 -20.56 1.98 -13.94
N ASP A 250 -21.69 1.89 -14.64
CA ASP A 250 -22.57 3.02 -14.89
C ASP A 250 -23.67 3.13 -13.81
N PHE A 251 -23.27 3.67 -12.66
CA PHE A 251 -24.21 3.92 -11.55
C PHE A 251 -25.31 4.91 -11.94
N ALA A 252 -25.02 5.88 -12.82
CA ALA A 252 -26.01 6.88 -13.25
C ALA A 252 -27.14 6.24 -14.07
N ALA A 253 -26.80 5.31 -14.97
CA ALA A 253 -27.80 4.52 -15.71
C ALA A 253 -28.69 3.66 -14.79
N LEU A 254 -28.21 3.32 -13.59
CA LEU A 254 -28.96 2.59 -12.55
C LEU A 254 -29.78 3.53 -11.64
N GLY A 255 -29.77 4.84 -11.92
CA GLY A 255 -30.51 5.86 -11.18
C GLY A 255 -29.78 6.40 -9.94
N TRP A 256 -28.53 6.03 -9.71
CA TRP A 256 -27.74 6.64 -8.64
C TRP A 256 -27.44 8.10 -8.96
N GLN A 257 -27.49 8.95 -7.94
CA GLN A 257 -27.11 10.36 -8.02
C GLN A 257 -26.02 10.67 -7.00
N GLY A 258 -25.15 11.64 -7.32
CA GLY A 258 -24.13 12.14 -6.39
C GLY A 258 -22.92 11.23 -6.16
N LEU A 259 -22.82 10.09 -6.85
CA LEU A 259 -21.60 9.28 -6.85
C LEU A 259 -20.58 9.85 -7.85
N ASP A 260 -19.60 10.58 -7.33
CA ASP A 260 -18.44 11.09 -8.05
C ASP A 260 -17.14 10.80 -7.27
N GLN A 261 -15.99 11.28 -7.76
CA GLN A 261 -14.70 11.06 -7.09
C GLN A 261 -14.67 11.67 -5.69
N THR A 262 -15.19 12.87 -5.51
CA THR A 262 -15.18 13.58 -4.21
C THR A 262 -16.05 12.84 -3.19
N THR A 263 -17.25 12.44 -3.58
CA THR A 263 -18.15 11.67 -2.73
C THR A 263 -17.54 10.31 -2.40
N LEU A 264 -16.97 9.60 -3.39
CA LEU A 264 -16.34 8.30 -3.18
C LEU A 264 -15.24 8.38 -2.11
N LEU A 265 -14.39 9.41 -2.17
CA LEU A 265 -13.33 9.64 -1.19
C LEU A 265 -13.85 9.96 0.19
N ARG A 266 -14.92 10.76 0.28
CA ARG A 266 -15.54 11.12 1.55
C ARG A 266 -16.16 9.90 2.23
N VAL A 267 -16.92 9.09 1.49
CA VAL A 267 -17.58 7.91 2.07
C VAL A 267 -16.60 6.79 2.39
N PHE A 268 -15.36 6.80 1.87
CA PHE A 268 -14.36 5.77 2.14
C PHE A 268 -13.74 5.82 3.55
N ALA A 269 -13.97 6.89 4.32
CA ALA A 269 -13.37 7.07 5.65
C ALA A 269 -13.60 5.89 6.63
N PRO A 270 -14.79 5.26 6.72
CA PRO A 270 -15.00 4.09 7.58
C PRO A 270 -14.12 2.89 7.21
N HIS A 271 -13.80 2.71 5.92
CA HIS A 271 -12.89 1.65 5.48
C HIS A 271 -11.48 1.86 6.03
N GLN A 272 -10.96 3.08 5.90
CA GLN A 272 -9.66 3.43 6.46
C GLN A 272 -9.63 3.29 7.98
N ALA A 273 -10.69 3.72 8.67
CA ALA A 273 -10.77 3.62 10.12
C ALA A 273 -10.80 2.18 10.62
N GLU A 274 -11.58 1.29 9.98
CA GLU A 274 -11.65 -0.13 10.34
C GLU A 274 -10.30 -0.84 10.10
N PHE A 275 -9.68 -0.62 8.94
CA PHE A 275 -8.35 -1.16 8.63
C PHE A 275 -7.29 -0.62 9.59
N ALA A 276 -7.34 0.68 9.90
CA ALA A 276 -6.42 1.31 10.84
C ALA A 276 -6.59 0.73 12.25
N LEU A 277 -7.82 0.50 12.73
CA LEU A 277 -8.08 -0.11 14.03
C LEU A 277 -7.51 -1.53 14.13
N ARG A 278 -7.79 -2.35 13.12
CA ARG A 278 -7.52 -3.79 13.19
C ARG A 278 -6.13 -4.17 12.69
N LEU A 279 -5.82 -3.83 11.44
CA LEU A 279 -4.63 -4.33 10.76
C LEU A 279 -3.38 -3.50 11.10
N ARG A 280 -3.53 -2.23 11.47
CA ARG A 280 -2.40 -1.41 11.93
C ARG A 280 -2.10 -1.54 13.42
N ALA A 281 -2.79 -2.40 14.16
CA ALA A 281 -2.46 -2.62 15.58
C ALA A 281 -1.09 -3.31 15.64
N PRO A 282 -0.06 -2.77 16.32
CA PRO A 282 1.31 -3.29 16.24
C PRO A 282 1.42 -4.79 16.53
N THR A 283 0.70 -5.28 17.54
CA THR A 283 0.64 -6.72 17.86
C THR A 283 0.11 -7.56 16.70
N VAL A 284 -0.98 -7.12 16.06
CA VAL A 284 -1.61 -7.82 14.91
C VAL A 284 -0.66 -7.78 13.71
N ALA A 285 -0.17 -6.58 13.39
CA ALA A 285 0.71 -6.33 12.27
C ALA A 285 2.00 -7.17 12.33
N ARG A 286 2.65 -7.23 13.51
CA ARG A 286 3.86 -8.03 13.73
C ARG A 286 3.59 -9.52 13.59
N LEU A 287 2.58 -10.05 14.27
CA LEU A 287 2.24 -11.49 14.20
C LEU A 287 1.91 -11.93 12.77
N ALA A 288 1.12 -11.13 12.04
CA ALA A 288 0.70 -11.51 10.69
C ALA A 288 1.76 -11.26 9.61
N SER A 289 2.60 -10.22 9.74
CA SER A 289 3.55 -9.82 8.69
C SER A 289 4.95 -10.40 8.85
N THR A 290 5.25 -11.06 9.97
CA THR A 290 6.61 -11.57 10.26
C THR A 290 7.21 -12.41 9.11
N PRO A 291 6.51 -13.43 8.55
CA PRO A 291 7.05 -14.20 7.44
C PRO A 291 7.36 -13.36 6.20
N LEU A 292 6.46 -12.42 5.86
CA LEU A 292 6.64 -11.51 4.74
C LEU A 292 7.81 -10.56 4.97
N ALA A 293 7.90 -9.95 6.15
CA ALA A 293 8.95 -9.01 6.51
C ALA A 293 10.34 -9.67 6.49
N ALA A 294 10.45 -10.90 7.02
CA ALA A 294 11.69 -11.66 7.02
C ALA A 294 12.17 -11.95 5.58
N ARG A 295 11.29 -12.44 4.71
CA ARG A 295 11.64 -12.72 3.30
C ARG A 295 11.83 -11.46 2.47
N LEU A 296 11.10 -10.38 2.75
CA LEU A 296 11.31 -9.07 2.14
C LEU A 296 12.72 -8.56 2.45
N LEU A 297 13.14 -8.62 3.72
CA LEU A 297 14.50 -8.25 4.12
C LEU A 297 15.54 -9.13 3.42
N ALA A 298 15.35 -10.45 3.44
CA ALA A 298 16.25 -11.38 2.75
C ALA A 298 16.43 -11.02 1.27
N THR A 299 15.32 -10.73 0.59
CA THR A 299 15.30 -10.30 -0.82
C THR A 299 16.05 -8.99 -1.03
N LEU A 300 15.85 -8.01 -0.15
CA LEU A 300 16.54 -6.71 -0.20
C LEU A 300 18.01 -6.79 0.23
N GLN A 301 18.45 -7.86 0.89
CA GLN A 301 19.87 -8.07 1.26
C GLN A 301 20.65 -8.88 0.22
N GLN A 302 20.02 -9.50 -0.78
CA GLN A 302 20.73 -10.32 -1.77
C GLN A 302 21.84 -9.53 -2.49
N GLY A 303 23.05 -10.07 -2.51
CA GLY A 303 24.24 -9.41 -3.06
C GLY A 303 24.88 -8.37 -2.14
N SER A 304 24.52 -8.37 -0.85
CA SER A 304 25.19 -7.59 0.21
C SER A 304 25.78 -8.51 1.28
N ASP A 305 26.70 -7.97 2.09
CA ASP A 305 27.44 -8.73 3.12
C ASP A 305 26.60 -9.08 4.37
N GLY A 306 25.30 -8.76 4.36
CA GLY A 306 24.40 -9.02 5.48
C GLY A 306 23.93 -10.48 5.53
N ALA A 307 24.08 -11.12 6.69
CA ALA A 307 23.48 -12.42 6.95
C ALA A 307 21.94 -12.32 6.93
N SER A 308 21.29 -13.29 6.28
CA SER A 308 19.83 -13.36 6.22
C SER A 308 19.28 -14.49 7.08
N SER A 309 18.14 -14.25 7.73
CA SER A 309 17.45 -15.23 8.58
C SER A 309 16.31 -15.97 7.86
N ALA A 310 16.11 -15.72 6.56
CA ALA A 310 15.06 -16.33 5.77
C ALA A 310 15.50 -16.44 4.29
N ASP A 311 14.81 -17.29 3.53
CA ASP A 311 15.06 -17.40 2.09
C ASP A 311 14.55 -16.18 1.34
N ALA A 312 15.37 -15.63 0.46
CA ALA A 312 14.94 -14.58 -0.46
C ALA A 312 13.86 -15.07 -1.43
N ILE A 313 13.13 -14.13 -2.01
CA ILE A 313 12.09 -14.38 -3.02
C ILE A 313 12.69 -14.11 -4.39
N GLY A 314 12.53 -15.06 -5.32
CA GLY A 314 12.84 -14.85 -6.72
C GLY A 314 14.31 -14.99 -7.12
N GLY A 315 15.15 -15.64 -6.31
CA GLY A 315 16.54 -15.93 -6.66
C GLY A 315 17.30 -14.66 -7.05
N ASP A 316 18.05 -14.70 -8.14
CA ASP A 316 18.89 -13.59 -8.60
C ASP A 316 18.12 -12.46 -9.33
N ALA A 317 16.78 -12.54 -9.43
CA ALA A 317 15.98 -11.53 -10.12
C ALA A 317 16.19 -10.13 -9.52
N ARG A 318 16.47 -9.13 -10.35
CA ARG A 318 16.68 -7.75 -9.90
C ARG A 318 15.37 -7.03 -9.55
N LEU A 319 14.25 -7.50 -10.09
CA LEU A 319 12.91 -6.98 -9.81
C LEU A 319 12.00 -8.12 -9.32
N VAL A 320 11.43 -7.99 -8.12
CA VAL A 320 10.48 -8.96 -7.56
C VAL A 320 9.11 -8.29 -7.42
N VAL A 321 8.07 -8.89 -7.98
CA VAL A 321 6.68 -8.45 -7.81
C VAL A 321 5.95 -9.45 -6.92
N MET A 322 5.33 -8.94 -5.84
CA MET A 322 4.53 -9.71 -4.90
C MET A 322 3.09 -9.21 -4.92
N SER A 323 2.15 -10.01 -5.44
CA SER A 323 0.73 -9.65 -5.59
C SER A 323 -0.09 -10.22 -4.43
N GLY A 324 -0.53 -9.35 -3.52
CA GLY A 324 -1.32 -9.68 -2.34
C GLY A 324 -2.60 -8.83 -2.23
N HIS A 325 -2.96 -8.50 -0.98
CA HIS A 325 -4.20 -7.78 -0.66
C HIS A 325 -3.91 -6.39 -0.10
N ASP A 326 -4.96 -5.57 0.00
CA ASP A 326 -4.95 -4.33 0.80
C ASP A 326 -4.45 -4.62 2.22
N GLY A 327 -4.99 -5.67 2.84
CA GLY A 327 -4.58 -6.11 4.17
C GLY A 327 -3.10 -6.48 4.26
N THR A 328 -2.49 -7.03 3.20
CA THR A 328 -1.04 -7.31 3.16
C THR A 328 -0.24 -6.03 3.31
N LEU A 329 -0.62 -4.97 2.58
CA LEU A 329 0.06 -3.67 2.65
C LEU A 329 -0.20 -3.00 3.99
N THR A 330 -1.44 -3.03 4.48
CA THR A 330 -1.81 -2.39 5.75
C THR A 330 -1.15 -3.04 6.95
N LEU A 331 -1.04 -4.38 6.97
CA LEU A 331 -0.34 -5.11 8.04
C LEU A 331 1.16 -4.78 8.03
N LEU A 332 1.82 -4.81 6.86
CA LEU A 332 3.24 -4.45 6.78
C LEU A 332 3.48 -2.98 7.14
N ALA A 333 2.59 -2.09 6.71
CA ALA A 333 2.63 -0.69 7.09
C ALA A 333 2.44 -0.47 8.59
N GLY A 334 1.51 -1.20 9.23
CA GLY A 334 1.31 -1.16 10.68
C GLY A 334 2.50 -1.71 11.47
N MET A 335 3.27 -2.65 10.90
CA MET A 335 4.44 -3.25 11.54
C MET A 335 5.58 -2.24 11.68
N PHE A 336 5.75 -1.35 10.70
CA PHE A 336 6.82 -0.35 10.66
C PHE A 336 6.32 1.09 10.82
N ASP A 337 5.06 1.27 11.22
CA ASP A 337 4.38 2.57 11.34
C ASP A 337 4.53 3.47 10.09
N LEU A 338 4.35 2.86 8.91
CA LEU A 338 4.48 3.54 7.62
C LEU A 338 3.23 4.33 7.29
N HIS A 339 3.42 5.57 6.84
CA HIS A 339 2.34 6.46 6.45
C HIS A 339 2.57 7.08 5.08
N TRP A 340 1.48 7.31 4.35
CA TRP A 340 1.53 7.99 3.06
C TRP A 340 0.25 8.77 2.77
N GLN A 341 0.39 9.74 1.87
CA GLN A 341 -0.72 10.52 1.34
C GLN A 341 -0.54 10.65 -0.17
N LEU A 342 -1.49 10.13 -0.93
CA LEU A 342 -1.56 10.39 -2.38
C LEU A 342 -2.57 11.51 -2.66
N PRO A 343 -2.36 12.35 -3.69
CA PRO A 343 -3.33 13.35 -4.10
C PRO A 343 -4.73 12.76 -4.29
N GLY A 344 -5.72 13.36 -3.64
CA GLY A 344 -7.11 12.94 -3.68
C GLY A 344 -7.47 11.80 -2.72
N TYR A 345 -6.56 10.93 -2.30
CA TYR A 345 -6.92 9.79 -1.44
C TYR A 345 -7.03 10.15 0.06
N GLN A 346 -7.61 9.26 0.87
CA GLN A 346 -7.47 9.35 2.32
C GLN A 346 -6.04 8.96 2.75
N PRO A 347 -5.57 9.40 3.93
CA PRO A 347 -4.30 8.95 4.49
C PRO A 347 -4.25 7.42 4.55
N ASP A 348 -3.08 6.85 4.19
CA ASP A 348 -2.78 5.42 4.21
C ASP A 348 -3.71 4.53 3.36
N GLN A 349 -4.42 5.11 2.39
CA GLN A 349 -5.36 4.35 1.57
C GLN A 349 -4.65 3.38 0.63
N THR A 350 -5.04 2.11 0.71
CA THR A 350 -4.51 1.02 -0.12
C THR A 350 -5.37 0.86 -1.38
N VAL A 351 -5.01 1.59 -2.44
CA VAL A 351 -5.73 1.67 -3.71
C VAL A 351 -5.58 0.35 -4.52
N PRO A 352 -6.60 -0.09 -5.30
CA PRO A 352 -6.48 -1.25 -6.20
C PRO A 352 -5.27 -1.13 -7.13
N GLY A 353 -4.46 -2.18 -7.24
CA GLY A 353 -3.19 -2.19 -7.97
C GLY A 353 -2.05 -1.39 -7.32
N GLY A 354 -2.33 -0.60 -6.29
CA GLY A 354 -1.35 0.20 -5.57
C GLY A 354 -0.31 -0.65 -4.83
N ALA A 355 0.89 -0.11 -4.68
CA ALA A 355 2.06 -0.86 -4.22
C ALA A 355 2.97 -0.08 -3.26
N LEU A 356 3.48 -0.79 -2.25
CA LEU A 356 4.71 -0.43 -1.55
C LEU A 356 5.90 -0.88 -2.41
N VAL A 357 6.68 0.08 -2.86
CA VAL A 357 7.82 -0.13 -3.76
C VAL A 357 9.11 0.12 -2.99
N PHE A 358 9.83 -0.96 -2.69
CA PHE A 358 11.13 -0.92 -2.03
C PHE A 358 12.22 -0.94 -3.08
N GLU A 359 12.99 0.14 -3.17
CA GLU A 359 14.12 0.26 -4.08
C GLU A 359 15.42 0.26 -3.28
N ARG A 360 16.32 -0.69 -3.56
CA ARG A 360 17.69 -0.68 -3.00
C ARG A 360 18.62 0.04 -3.96
N TRP A 361 19.16 1.15 -3.48
CA TRP A 361 20.12 1.97 -4.21
C TRP A 361 21.51 1.82 -3.61
N ARG A 362 22.54 1.81 -4.44
CA ARG A 362 23.93 2.03 -4.05
C ARG A 362 24.27 3.47 -4.40
N ARG A 363 24.56 4.27 -3.38
CA ARG A 363 24.90 5.69 -3.56
C ARG A 363 26.31 5.87 -4.09
N ALA A 364 26.62 7.10 -4.51
CA ALA A 364 27.96 7.51 -4.94
C ALA A 364 29.06 7.17 -3.92
N ASP A 365 28.75 7.26 -2.62
CA ASP A 365 29.65 6.93 -1.51
C ASP A 365 29.81 5.41 -1.26
N GLY A 366 29.20 4.58 -2.10
CA GLY A 366 29.21 3.11 -2.00
C GLY A 366 28.21 2.54 -1.00
N GLN A 367 27.51 3.37 -0.21
CA GLN A 367 26.54 2.87 0.76
C GLN A 367 25.26 2.39 0.09
N ARG A 368 24.70 1.29 0.60
CA ARG A 368 23.38 0.80 0.19
C ARG A 368 22.28 1.37 1.07
N VAL A 369 21.24 1.91 0.45
CA VAL A 369 20.07 2.50 1.10
C VAL A 369 18.78 1.93 0.50
N ILE A 370 17.72 1.89 1.30
CA ILE A 370 16.36 1.60 0.88
C ILE A 370 15.62 2.93 0.72
N ARG A 371 15.00 3.10 -0.46
CA ARG A 371 14.01 4.15 -0.72
C ARG A 371 12.65 3.46 -0.85
N LEU A 372 11.70 3.87 -0.01
CA LEU A 372 10.35 3.31 -0.02
C LEU A 372 9.37 4.33 -0.57
N ARG A 373 8.47 3.88 -1.46
CA ARG A 373 7.39 4.70 -1.99
C ARG A 373 6.07 3.95 -1.97
N TYR A 374 4.96 4.67 -1.78
CA TYR A 374 3.64 4.15 -2.14
C TYR A 374 3.26 4.71 -3.51
N THR A 375 2.95 3.84 -4.46
CA THR A 375 2.56 4.23 -5.83
C THR A 375 1.22 3.61 -6.19
N ALA A 376 0.28 4.41 -6.67
CA ALA A 376 -1.03 3.95 -7.09
C ALA A 376 -1.61 4.85 -8.18
N GLN A 377 -2.58 4.34 -8.96
CA GLN A 377 -3.34 5.15 -9.89
C GLN A 377 -4.27 6.10 -9.13
N SER A 378 -4.50 7.31 -9.67
CA SER A 378 -5.57 8.19 -9.20
C SER A 378 -6.95 7.62 -9.51
N LEU A 379 -8.01 8.14 -8.87
CA LEU A 379 -9.39 7.73 -9.17
C LEU A 379 -9.77 7.98 -10.63
N ALA A 380 -9.25 9.04 -11.24
CA ALA A 380 -9.42 9.33 -12.67
C ALA A 380 -8.69 8.29 -13.53
N GLN A 381 -7.41 8.02 -13.22
CA GLN A 381 -6.62 7.01 -13.93
C GLN A 381 -7.26 5.63 -13.86
N LEU A 382 -7.86 5.25 -12.73
CA LEU A 382 -8.63 4.02 -12.58
C LEU A 382 -9.90 4.04 -13.45
N ARG A 383 -10.77 5.04 -13.26
CA ARG A 383 -12.10 5.13 -13.91
C ARG A 383 -11.99 5.16 -15.44
N GLU A 384 -11.03 5.90 -15.95
CA GLU A 384 -10.85 6.19 -17.38
C GLU A 384 -9.79 5.28 -18.03
N ARG A 385 -9.10 4.43 -17.24
CA ARG A 385 -7.97 3.60 -17.69
C ARG A 385 -6.90 4.42 -18.43
N GLN A 386 -6.57 5.58 -17.86
CA GLN A 386 -5.60 6.50 -18.47
C GLN A 386 -4.22 5.82 -18.56
N PRO A 387 -3.53 5.90 -19.71
CA PRO A 387 -2.17 5.37 -19.86
C PRO A 387 -1.20 5.92 -18.80
N LEU A 388 -0.35 5.05 -18.28
CA LEU A 388 0.69 5.41 -17.31
C LEU A 388 2.04 5.47 -18.04
N THR A 389 2.67 6.64 -18.03
CA THR A 389 3.96 6.88 -18.72
C THR A 389 4.92 7.63 -17.79
N LEU A 390 6.16 7.87 -18.22
CA LEU A 390 7.09 8.70 -17.44
C LEU A 390 6.66 10.18 -17.43
N GLN A 391 5.97 10.64 -18.48
CA GLN A 391 5.46 12.01 -18.61
C GLN A 391 4.11 12.20 -17.92
N ALA A 392 3.31 11.14 -17.82
CA ALA A 392 2.06 11.08 -17.07
C ALA A 392 2.08 9.88 -16.11
N PRO A 393 2.87 9.95 -15.02
CA PRO A 393 3.04 8.83 -14.12
C PRO A 393 1.82 8.63 -13.20
N PRO A 394 1.65 7.44 -12.62
CA PRO A 394 0.77 7.29 -11.47
C PRO A 394 1.29 8.13 -10.30
N PRO A 395 0.41 8.71 -9.47
CA PRO A 395 0.81 9.34 -8.21
C PRO A 395 1.71 8.44 -7.36
N SER A 396 2.73 9.04 -6.75
CA SER A 396 3.69 8.34 -5.91
C SER A 396 4.14 9.22 -4.75
N ALA A 397 4.11 8.68 -3.53
CA ALA A 397 4.60 9.34 -2.31
C ALA A 397 5.85 8.62 -1.79
N ALA A 398 6.92 9.36 -1.51
CA ALA A 398 8.05 8.82 -0.75
C ALA A 398 7.60 8.62 0.71
N ILE A 399 8.02 7.50 1.31
CA ILE A 399 7.64 7.14 2.68
C ILE A 399 8.88 7.27 3.55
N PHE A 400 8.77 8.07 4.61
CA PHE A 400 9.74 8.05 5.68
C PHE A 400 9.56 6.77 6.49
N ILE A 401 10.61 5.95 6.61
CA ILE A 401 10.59 4.73 7.45
C ILE A 401 11.02 5.14 8.87
N PRO A 402 10.10 5.16 9.86
CA PRO A 402 10.47 5.50 11.23
C PRO A 402 11.62 4.61 11.73
N GLY A 403 12.58 5.20 12.42
CA GLY A 403 13.74 4.48 12.97
C GLY A 403 14.96 4.35 12.05
N CYS A 404 14.86 4.64 10.75
CA CYS A 404 16.05 4.66 9.87
C CYS A 404 16.02 5.69 8.72
N GLY A 405 14.85 6.24 8.39
CA GLY A 405 14.73 7.29 7.36
C GLY A 405 15.57 8.52 7.73
N THR A 406 16.25 9.09 6.74
CA THR A 406 17.06 10.30 6.89
C THR A 406 16.40 11.49 6.21
N ALA A 407 16.81 12.71 6.53
CA ALA A 407 16.25 13.95 5.97
C ALA A 407 16.72 14.24 4.52
N THR A 408 16.74 13.21 3.66
CA THR A 408 16.94 13.36 2.22
C THR A 408 15.58 13.48 1.52
N PRO A 409 15.52 14.02 0.28
CA PRO A 409 14.26 14.09 -0.47
C PRO A 409 13.58 12.73 -0.70
N ALA A 410 14.34 11.63 -0.66
CA ALA A 410 13.84 10.27 -0.82
C ALA A 410 13.71 9.49 0.50
N TYR A 411 13.98 10.14 1.63
CA TYR A 411 13.98 9.55 2.97
C TYR A 411 14.82 8.29 3.09
N ASP A 412 16.03 8.33 2.55
CA ASP A 412 16.96 7.20 2.47
C ASP A 412 17.09 6.52 3.84
N CYS A 413 16.89 5.20 3.87
CA CYS A 413 17.09 4.37 5.04
C CYS A 413 18.31 3.45 4.80
N PRO A 414 19.44 3.61 5.50
CA PRO A 414 20.61 2.74 5.32
C PRO A 414 20.25 1.26 5.47
N LEU A 415 20.69 0.40 4.54
CA LEU A 415 20.32 -1.03 4.51
C LEU A 415 20.63 -1.75 5.84
N PRO A 416 21.77 -1.52 6.53
CA PRO A 416 22.01 -2.13 7.84
C PRO A 416 21.01 -1.71 8.91
N GLN A 417 20.55 -0.44 8.89
CA GLN A 417 19.54 0.06 9.83
C GLN A 417 18.15 -0.50 9.50
N PHE A 418 17.81 -0.60 8.21
CA PHE A 418 16.60 -1.29 7.76
C PHE A 418 16.58 -2.75 8.26
N ALA A 419 17.70 -3.46 8.12
CA ALA A 419 17.83 -4.84 8.58
C ALA A 419 17.62 -4.97 10.10
N HIS A 420 18.26 -4.10 10.89
CA HIS A 420 18.07 -4.08 12.34
C HIS A 420 16.62 -3.79 12.73
N LEU A 421 15.98 -2.82 12.08
CA LEU A 421 14.59 -2.46 12.30
C LEU A 421 13.64 -3.63 11.99
N VAL A 422 13.82 -4.30 10.85
CA VAL A 422 13.00 -5.45 10.47
C VAL A 422 13.18 -6.58 11.49
N GLN A 423 14.43 -6.93 11.83
CA GLN A 423 14.74 -7.99 12.80
C GLN A 423 14.12 -7.73 14.18
N ALA A 424 14.18 -6.48 14.67
CA ALA A 424 13.57 -6.09 15.94
C ALA A 424 12.03 -6.17 15.92
N ALA A 425 11.41 -6.03 14.75
CA ALA A 425 9.98 -6.07 14.58
C ALA A 425 9.40 -7.48 14.41
N LEU A 426 10.21 -8.49 14.02
CA LEU A 426 9.75 -9.88 13.90
C LEU A 426 9.14 -10.35 15.24
N ASP A 427 8.02 -11.07 15.18
CA ASP A 427 7.42 -11.71 16.35
C ASP A 427 7.91 -13.17 16.43
N PRO A 428 8.58 -13.60 17.51
CA PRO A 428 9.11 -14.95 17.63
C PRO A 428 8.07 -16.05 17.42
N LEU A 429 6.81 -15.82 17.81
CA LEU A 429 5.74 -16.81 17.62
C LEU A 429 5.40 -17.04 16.14
N ALA A 430 5.71 -16.08 15.29
CA ALA A 430 5.43 -16.12 13.85
C ALA A 430 6.68 -16.39 13.00
N MET A 431 7.82 -16.71 13.64
CA MET A 431 9.04 -17.17 12.97
C MET A 431 9.07 -18.69 12.77
N ASP A 432 8.34 -19.44 13.59
CA ASP A 432 8.19 -20.89 13.44
C ASP A 432 7.21 -21.18 12.27
N PRO A 433 7.60 -22.05 11.32
CA PRO A 433 6.81 -22.38 10.13
C PRO A 433 5.45 -23.03 10.43
#